data_AF-A0A534JIB9-F1
#
_entry.id   AF-A0A534JIB9-F1
#
_cell.length_a   1.000
_cell.length_b   1.000
_cell.length_c   1.000
_cell.angle_alpha   90.00
_cell.angle_beta   90.00
_cell.angle_gamma   90.00
#
_symmetry.space_group_name_H-M   'P 1'
#
loop_
_entity.id
_entity.type
_entity.pdbx_description
1 polymer ?
#
loop_
_entity_poly.entity_id
_entity_poly.type
_entity_poly.pdbx_seq_one_letter_code
_entity_poly.pdbx_strand_id
1 'polypeptide(L)'
;MRSIDRLFERSSRSLARRTSRRSLLGTLGRLLTGAALLPLLPLDRSGRARAGEAAPGPDSPENCQYWKYCAIDGFLCACCGGSSSSCPPGTAVSPITWIGTCHNPADGRDYILSYNDCCGKTSCGNCECNRNEREKPLYRPSRNNDLNWCMANADSNYHCSVSVILGVAEK
;
A
#
# COMPACT_ATOMS: atom_id res chain seq x y z
N MET A 1 54.20 17.17 25.39
CA MET A 1 53.61 18.43 24.87
C MET A 1 54.13 18.81 23.48
N ARG A 2 55.45 18.85 23.22
CA ARG A 2 56.02 19.28 21.90
C ARG A 2 55.65 18.46 20.66
N SER A 3 55.25 17.19 20.80
CA SER A 3 54.88 16.35 19.65
C SER A 3 53.49 16.67 19.11
N ILE A 4 52.56 17.07 19.99
CA ILE A 4 51.20 17.45 19.62
C ILE A 4 51.21 18.79 18.89
N ASP A 5 52.01 19.75 19.38
CA ASP A 5 52.19 21.05 18.71
C ASP A 5 52.76 20.88 17.30
N ARG A 6 53.78 20.02 17.12
CA ARG A 6 54.34 19.72 15.80
C ARG A 6 53.36 19.01 14.89
N LEU A 7 52.49 18.15 15.43
CA LEU A 7 51.43 17.49 14.66
C LEU A 7 50.40 18.52 14.20
N PHE A 8 49.95 19.41 15.09
CA PHE A 8 49.01 20.48 14.74
C PHE A 8 49.62 21.45 13.73
N GLU A 9 50.88 21.84 13.89
CA GLU A 9 51.56 22.72 12.95
C GLU A 9 51.66 22.08 11.56
N ARG A 10 52.05 20.80 11.48
CA ARG A 10 52.13 20.04 10.23
C ARG A 10 50.75 19.88 9.59
N SER A 11 49.72 19.58 10.39
CA SER A 11 48.35 19.44 9.94
C SER A 11 47.80 20.76 9.41
N SER A 12 47.98 21.87 10.14
CA SER A 12 47.55 23.21 9.72
C SER A 12 48.26 23.66 8.44
N ARG A 13 49.58 23.44 8.33
CA ARG A 13 50.35 23.74 7.11
C ARG A 13 49.98 22.82 5.94
N SER A 14 49.62 21.56 6.21
CA SER A 14 49.14 20.63 5.18
C SER A 14 47.77 21.05 4.66
N LEU A 15 46.86 21.41 5.57
CA LEU A 15 45.52 21.88 5.26
C LEU A 15 45.61 23.16 4.42
N ALA A 16 46.36 24.17 4.86
CA ALA A 16 46.54 25.41 4.12
C ALA A 16 47.12 25.23 2.71
N ARG A 17 47.98 24.21 2.49
CA ARG A 17 48.53 23.88 1.17
C ARG A 17 47.58 23.08 0.28
N ARG A 18 46.68 22.29 0.87
CA ARG A 18 45.77 21.40 0.13
C ARG A 18 44.36 21.98 -0.04
N THR A 19 43.95 22.92 0.81
CA THR A 19 42.63 23.56 0.75
C THR A 19 42.74 24.92 0.08
N SER A 20 42.44 24.98 -1.20
CA SER A 20 42.19 26.25 -1.89
C SER A 20 40.79 26.76 -1.55
N ARG A 21 40.63 28.07 -1.34
CA ARG A 21 39.31 28.72 -1.16
C ARG A 21 38.33 28.34 -2.27
N ARG A 22 38.83 28.17 -3.51
CA ARG A 22 38.03 27.75 -4.67
C ARG A 22 37.58 26.29 -4.59
N SER A 23 38.42 25.40 -4.05
CA SER A 23 38.08 24.00 -3.86
C SER A 23 37.06 23.83 -2.73
N LEU A 24 37.23 24.55 -1.61
CA LEU A 24 36.29 24.54 -0.50
C LEU A 24 34.90 25.03 -0.92
N LEU A 25 34.84 26.18 -1.59
CA LEU A 25 33.57 26.74 -2.10
C LEU A 25 32.93 25.80 -3.14
N GLY A 26 33.73 25.17 -4.01
CA GLY A 26 33.25 24.18 -4.97
C GLY A 26 32.65 22.93 -4.32
N THR A 27 33.30 22.38 -3.29
CA THR A 27 32.75 21.24 -2.54
C THR A 27 31.51 21.60 -1.75
N LEU A 28 31.50 22.76 -1.09
CA LEU A 28 30.35 23.22 -0.30
C LEU A 28 29.14 23.47 -1.22
N GLY A 29 29.37 24.10 -2.38
CA GLY A 29 28.34 24.33 -3.39
C GLY A 29 27.74 23.03 -3.92
N ARG A 30 28.57 22.02 -4.23
CA ARG A 30 28.11 20.68 -4.66
C ARG A 30 27.29 19.97 -3.59
N LEU A 31 27.68 20.11 -2.32
CA LEU A 31 26.97 19.48 -1.21
C LEU A 31 25.60 20.12 -1.00
N LEU A 32 25.52 21.46 -1.07
CA LEU A 32 24.27 22.20 -0.95
C LEU A 32 23.31 21.93 -2.11
N THR A 33 23.79 21.92 -3.36
CA THR A 33 22.93 21.60 -4.51
C THR A 33 22.54 20.13 -4.54
N GLY A 34 23.43 19.21 -4.14
CA GLY A 34 23.10 17.79 -3.98
C GLY A 34 22.00 17.55 -2.94
N ALA A 35 22.07 18.25 -1.79
CA ALA A 35 21.05 18.16 -0.75
C ALA A 35 19.69 18.74 -1.20
N ALA A 36 19.68 19.80 -2.01
CA ALA A 36 18.44 20.39 -2.54
C ALA A 36 17.68 19.45 -3.50
N LEU A 37 18.35 18.44 -4.07
CA LEU A 37 17.73 17.42 -4.93
C LEU A 37 17.19 16.21 -4.16
N LEU A 38 17.50 16.08 -2.85
CA LEU A 38 16.95 15.02 -1.99
C LEU A 38 15.41 14.89 -2.04
N PRO A 39 14.60 15.97 -2.03
CA PRO A 39 13.14 15.84 -2.12
C PRO A 39 12.63 15.46 -3.52
N LEU A 40 13.47 15.51 -4.55
CA LEU A 40 13.13 15.06 -5.91
C LEU A 40 13.48 13.59 -6.14
N LEU A 41 14.23 12.97 -5.22
CA LEU A 41 14.40 11.53 -5.27
C LEU A 41 13.03 10.88 -5.09
N PRO A 42 12.68 9.88 -5.92
CA PRO A 42 11.45 9.12 -5.73
C PRO A 42 11.54 8.44 -4.36
N LEU A 43 10.84 9.01 -3.39
CA LEU A 43 10.61 8.40 -2.09
C LEU A 43 9.65 7.25 -2.32
N ASP A 44 10.21 6.05 -2.44
CA ASP A 44 9.41 4.83 -2.51
C ASP A 44 8.74 4.60 -1.14
N ARG A 45 7.50 5.09 -1.02
CA ARG A 45 6.67 4.87 0.17
C ARG A 45 6.12 3.44 0.25
N SER A 46 6.44 2.56 -0.70
CA SER A 46 6.09 1.13 -0.60
C SER A 46 6.83 0.44 0.55
N GLY A 47 7.96 1.00 1.00
CA GLY A 47 8.74 0.52 2.13
C GLY A 47 8.32 1.09 3.49
N ARG A 48 7.04 0.98 3.90
CA ARG A 48 6.77 0.98 5.34
C ARG A 48 7.37 -0.32 5.89
N ALA A 49 8.55 -0.24 6.49
CA ALA A 49 9.18 -1.35 7.18
C ALA A 49 8.25 -1.83 8.31
N ARG A 50 7.41 -2.83 8.00
CA ARG A 50 6.72 -3.62 9.01
C ARG A 50 7.79 -4.43 9.73
N ALA A 51 7.94 -4.18 11.02
CA ALA A 51 8.69 -5.06 11.88
C ALA A 51 7.99 -6.43 11.90
N GLY A 52 8.62 -7.41 11.27
CA GLY A 52 8.51 -8.83 11.62
C GLY A 52 7.14 -9.51 11.46
N GLU A 53 6.63 -9.62 10.24
CA GLU A 53 5.77 -10.76 9.87
C GLU A 53 6.28 -11.31 8.53
N ALA A 54 6.39 -12.64 8.42
CA ALA A 54 6.72 -13.30 7.17
C ALA A 54 5.77 -12.79 6.08
N ALA A 55 6.28 -12.52 4.88
CA ALA A 55 5.43 -12.12 3.76
C ALA A 55 4.28 -13.11 3.66
N PRO A 56 3.01 -12.65 3.73
CA PRO A 56 1.88 -13.54 3.71
C PRO A 56 1.94 -14.40 2.44
N GLY A 57 1.77 -15.72 2.59
CA GLY A 57 1.69 -16.62 1.45
C GLY A 57 0.62 -16.16 0.44
N PRO A 58 0.66 -16.64 -0.82
CA PRO A 58 -0.31 -16.23 -1.84
C PRO A 58 -1.77 -16.48 -1.41
N ASP A 59 -2.01 -17.44 -0.52
CA ASP A 59 -3.32 -17.78 0.01
C ASP A 59 -3.72 -17.02 1.29
N SER A 60 -2.90 -16.06 1.75
CA SER A 60 -3.21 -15.28 2.94
C SER A 60 -4.28 -14.22 2.66
N PRO A 61 -5.30 -14.06 3.52
CA PRO A 61 -6.30 -13.00 3.41
C PRO A 61 -5.77 -11.56 3.37
N GLU A 62 -4.52 -11.33 3.77
CA GLU A 62 -3.84 -10.04 3.78
C GLU A 62 -3.08 -9.76 2.47
N ASN A 63 -3.07 -10.72 1.53
CA ASN A 63 -2.38 -10.63 0.25
C ASN A 63 -3.38 -10.35 -0.88
N CYS A 64 -3.12 -9.35 -1.73
CA CYS A 64 -3.96 -9.05 -2.89
C CYS A 64 -4.06 -10.23 -3.88
N GLN A 65 -3.08 -11.14 -3.88
CA GLN A 65 -3.08 -12.33 -4.74
C GLN A 65 -3.99 -13.46 -4.24
N TYR A 66 -4.57 -13.32 -3.04
CA TYR A 66 -5.55 -14.29 -2.57
C TYR A 66 -6.69 -14.41 -3.58
N TRP A 67 -7.03 -15.65 -3.94
CA TRP A 67 -7.90 -15.94 -5.08
C TRP A 67 -9.28 -15.29 -4.97
N LYS A 68 -9.77 -15.07 -3.75
CA LYS A 68 -11.04 -14.39 -3.45
C LYS A 68 -11.07 -12.90 -3.81
N TYR A 69 -9.94 -12.31 -4.20
CA TYR A 69 -9.79 -10.88 -4.47
C TYR A 69 -9.64 -10.54 -5.95
N CYS A 70 -10.02 -11.44 -6.86
CA CYS A 70 -9.85 -11.28 -8.31
C CYS A 70 -10.40 -9.96 -8.90
N ALA A 71 -11.43 -9.40 -8.26
CA ALA A 71 -12.08 -8.17 -8.70
C ALA A 71 -12.22 -7.14 -7.56
N ILE A 72 -11.38 -7.21 -6.52
CA ILE A 72 -11.45 -6.29 -5.39
C ILE A 72 -10.82 -4.93 -5.73
N ASP A 73 -11.41 -3.85 -5.23
CA ASP A 73 -10.83 -2.51 -5.28
C ASP A 73 -10.90 -1.85 -3.89
N GLY A 74 -9.82 -1.20 -3.49
CA GLY A 74 -9.67 -0.55 -2.18
C GLY A 74 -8.85 -1.35 -1.16
N PHE A 75 -9.24 -1.32 0.12
CA PHE A 75 -8.46 -1.89 1.23
C PHE A 75 -9.01 -3.25 1.69
N LEU A 76 -8.15 -4.23 1.96
CA LEU A 76 -8.58 -5.52 2.50
C LEU A 76 -9.00 -5.43 3.97
N CYS A 77 -10.24 -5.78 4.31
CA CYS A 77 -10.69 -5.74 5.70
C CYS A 77 -9.91 -6.67 6.66
N ALA A 78 -9.29 -7.73 6.15
CA ALA A 78 -8.38 -8.58 6.91
C ALA A 78 -7.21 -7.81 7.54
N CYS A 79 -6.77 -6.71 6.92
CA CYS A 79 -5.71 -5.85 7.43
C CYS A 79 -6.19 -4.73 8.36
N CYS A 80 -7.49 -4.69 8.66
CA CYS A 80 -8.16 -3.57 9.33
C CYS A 80 -8.90 -4.00 10.61
N GLY A 81 -8.61 -5.19 11.14
CA GLY A 81 -9.31 -5.75 12.30
C GLY A 81 -10.60 -6.51 11.95
N GLY A 82 -10.84 -6.76 10.67
CA GLY A 82 -11.86 -7.68 10.17
C GLY A 82 -11.24 -9.01 9.75
N SER A 83 -11.94 -9.73 8.86
CA SER A 83 -11.41 -10.91 8.16
C SER A 83 -11.66 -10.79 6.66
N SER A 84 -11.34 -11.83 5.88
CA SER A 84 -11.71 -11.85 4.45
C SER A 84 -13.23 -11.76 4.22
N SER A 85 -14.07 -12.05 5.21
CA SER A 85 -15.53 -12.14 5.05
C SER A 85 -16.32 -11.51 6.20
N SER A 86 -15.67 -10.73 7.07
CA SER A 86 -16.34 -10.05 8.18
C SER A 86 -15.77 -8.65 8.39
N CYS A 87 -16.66 -7.67 8.53
CA CYS A 87 -16.27 -6.28 8.72
C CYS A 87 -15.54 -6.03 10.06
N PRO A 88 -14.62 -5.06 10.12
CA PRO A 88 -14.03 -4.62 11.37
C PRO A 88 -15.07 -4.05 12.35
N PRO A 89 -14.84 -4.15 13.68
CA PRO A 89 -15.72 -3.57 14.68
C PRO A 89 -15.98 -2.06 14.46
N GLY A 90 -17.25 -1.66 14.61
CA GLY A 90 -17.69 -0.27 14.45
C GLY A 90 -17.77 0.21 13.00
N THR A 91 -17.71 -0.69 12.03
CA THR A 91 -18.13 -0.42 10.65
C THR A 91 -19.46 -1.11 10.36
N ALA A 92 -20.19 -0.62 9.36
CA ALA A 92 -21.44 -1.23 8.90
C ALA A 92 -21.22 -1.87 7.52
N VAL A 93 -21.63 -3.12 7.33
CA VAL A 93 -21.56 -3.77 6.03
C VAL A 93 -22.50 -3.09 5.03
N SER A 94 -22.08 -2.99 3.77
CA SER A 94 -22.92 -2.44 2.71
C SER A 94 -24.07 -3.39 2.37
N PRO A 95 -25.31 -2.87 2.18
CA PRO A 95 -26.45 -3.70 1.80
C PRO A 95 -26.45 -4.05 0.30
N ILE A 96 -25.61 -3.37 -0.48
CA ILE A 96 -25.40 -3.56 -1.92
C ILE A 96 -23.91 -3.80 -2.21
N THR A 97 -23.60 -4.37 -3.36
CA THR A 97 -22.26 -4.90 -3.67
C THR A 97 -22.07 -5.11 -5.17
N TRP A 98 -20.81 -5.14 -5.61
CA TRP A 98 -20.44 -5.71 -6.90
C TRP A 98 -20.02 -7.18 -6.74
N ILE A 99 -20.13 -7.91 -7.82
CA ILE A 99 -19.87 -9.34 -7.88
C ILE A 99 -18.64 -9.63 -8.73
N GLY A 100 -17.76 -10.50 -8.25
CA GLY A 100 -16.71 -11.12 -9.03
C GLY A 100 -16.99 -12.60 -9.27
N THR A 101 -16.34 -13.15 -10.30
CA THR A 101 -16.26 -14.59 -10.49
C THR A 101 -14.78 -14.96 -10.49
N CYS A 102 -14.29 -15.56 -9.40
CA CYS A 102 -12.88 -15.85 -9.21
C CYS A 102 -12.60 -17.34 -9.26
N HIS A 103 -11.45 -17.72 -9.83
CA HIS A 103 -10.99 -19.09 -9.91
C HIS A 103 -10.26 -19.49 -8.61
N ASN A 104 -10.69 -20.56 -7.97
CA ASN A 104 -10.00 -21.13 -6.81
C ASN A 104 -8.97 -22.19 -7.27
N PRO A 105 -7.66 -21.96 -7.13
CA PRO A 105 -6.65 -22.91 -7.60
C PRO A 105 -6.61 -24.20 -6.77
N ALA A 106 -7.18 -24.22 -5.56
CA ALA A 106 -7.16 -25.40 -4.70
C ALA A 106 -8.11 -26.52 -5.16
N ASP A 107 -9.25 -26.16 -5.76
CA ASP A 107 -10.27 -27.10 -6.24
C ASP A 107 -10.57 -26.97 -7.75
N GLY A 108 -9.96 -25.99 -8.43
CA GLY A 108 -10.13 -25.74 -9.86
C GLY A 108 -11.51 -25.20 -10.25
N ARG A 109 -12.30 -24.67 -9.30
CA ARG A 109 -13.66 -24.18 -9.55
C ARG A 109 -13.72 -22.66 -9.55
N ASP A 110 -14.68 -22.13 -10.30
CA ASP A 110 -14.99 -20.71 -10.28
C ASP A 110 -16.10 -20.44 -9.24
N TYR A 111 -15.93 -19.41 -8.41
CA TYR A 111 -16.89 -19.01 -7.39
C TYR A 111 -17.40 -17.59 -7.62
N ILE A 112 -18.67 -17.38 -7.29
CA ILE A 112 -19.31 -16.07 -7.26
C ILE A 112 -19.01 -15.43 -5.91
N LEU A 113 -18.39 -14.26 -5.94
CA LEU A 113 -17.95 -13.52 -4.77
C LEU A 113 -18.66 -12.18 -4.69
N SER A 114 -19.20 -11.89 -3.52
CA SER A 114 -19.76 -10.60 -3.14
C SER A 114 -18.70 -9.76 -2.46
N TYR A 115 -18.40 -8.60 -3.02
CA TYR A 115 -17.48 -7.66 -2.41
C TYR A 115 -18.26 -6.58 -1.68
N ASN A 116 -18.67 -6.88 -0.45
CA ASN A 116 -19.35 -5.88 0.36
C ASN A 116 -18.32 -4.93 0.96
N ASP A 117 -18.64 -3.65 0.94
CA ASP A 117 -17.84 -2.66 1.63
C ASP A 117 -18.21 -2.63 3.11
N CYS A 118 -17.24 -2.27 3.93
CA CYS A 118 -17.44 -1.91 5.32
C CYS A 118 -17.37 -0.40 5.41
N CYS A 119 -18.41 0.21 5.97
CA CYS A 119 -18.74 1.61 5.82
C CYS A 119 -18.83 2.32 7.18
N GLY A 120 -18.87 3.65 7.17
CA GLY A 120 -19.10 4.48 8.36
C GLY A 120 -17.83 4.78 9.18
N LYS A 121 -16.65 4.55 8.58
CA LYS A 121 -15.35 5.00 9.09
C LYS A 121 -14.51 5.52 7.92
N THR A 122 -13.50 6.32 8.22
CA THR A 122 -12.50 6.76 7.24
C THR A 122 -11.73 5.58 6.68
N SER A 123 -11.28 5.66 5.43
CA SER A 123 -10.46 4.65 4.75
C SER A 123 -9.37 4.03 5.62
N CYS A 124 -9.28 2.69 5.60
CA CYS A 124 -8.36 1.94 6.45
C CYS A 124 -6.88 2.22 6.15
N GLY A 125 -6.50 2.39 4.87
CA GLY A 125 -5.13 2.74 4.49
C GLY A 125 -4.10 1.59 4.60
N ASN A 126 -4.55 0.34 4.79
CA ASN A 126 -3.69 -0.85 4.81
C ASN A 126 -4.13 -1.84 3.73
N CYS A 127 -3.17 -2.53 3.12
CA CYS A 127 -3.42 -3.57 2.11
C CYS A 127 -4.34 -3.06 0.99
N GLU A 128 -3.92 -1.98 0.34
CA GLU A 128 -4.59 -1.48 -0.86
C GLU A 128 -4.37 -2.47 -2.01
N CYS A 129 -5.47 -2.85 -2.66
CA CYS A 129 -5.50 -3.78 -3.76
C CYS A 129 -6.43 -3.25 -4.84
N ASN A 130 -6.02 -3.38 -6.09
CA ASN A 130 -6.86 -3.11 -7.25
C ASN A 130 -6.66 -4.26 -8.24
N ARG A 131 -7.70 -5.08 -8.40
CA ARG A 131 -7.75 -6.20 -9.34
C ARG A 131 -9.07 -6.13 -10.09
N ASN A 132 -9.03 -6.39 -11.39
CA ASN A 132 -10.13 -6.09 -12.31
C ASN A 132 -10.51 -7.29 -13.18
N GLU A 133 -10.32 -8.51 -12.67
CA GLU A 133 -10.59 -9.72 -13.44
C GLU A 133 -12.09 -9.85 -13.67
N ARG A 134 -12.50 -9.81 -14.95
CA ARG A 134 -13.91 -9.81 -15.33
C ARG A 134 -14.68 -8.61 -14.72
N GLU A 135 -14.02 -7.50 -14.44
CA GLU A 135 -14.69 -6.23 -14.16
C GLU A 135 -15.45 -5.73 -15.41
N LYS A 136 -16.47 -4.88 -15.21
CA LYS A 136 -17.21 -4.23 -16.30
C LYS A 136 -17.41 -2.75 -16.02
N PRO A 137 -17.37 -1.88 -17.05
CA PRO A 137 -17.59 -0.45 -16.86
C PRO A 137 -18.96 -0.11 -16.25
N LEU A 138 -19.11 1.13 -15.80
CA LEU A 138 -20.27 1.66 -15.07
C LEU A 138 -21.67 1.32 -15.65
N TYR A 139 -21.82 1.09 -16.96
CA TYR A 139 -23.10 0.67 -17.54
C TYR A 139 -23.52 -0.78 -17.14
N ARG A 140 -22.65 -1.52 -16.44
CA ARG A 140 -22.94 -2.80 -15.77
C ARG A 140 -22.52 -2.72 -14.29
N PRO A 141 -23.24 -1.95 -13.45
CA PRO A 141 -22.82 -1.66 -12.08
C PRO A 141 -22.54 -2.91 -11.25
N SER A 142 -23.34 -3.97 -11.36
CA SER A 142 -23.16 -5.20 -10.58
C SER A 142 -21.80 -5.92 -10.76
N ARG A 143 -20.97 -5.47 -11.71
CA ARG A 143 -19.60 -5.95 -11.96
C ARG A 143 -18.57 -4.81 -12.06
N ASN A 144 -18.92 -3.61 -11.63
CA ASN A 144 -18.03 -2.46 -11.58
C ASN A 144 -17.54 -2.22 -10.15
N ASN A 145 -16.24 -2.18 -9.95
CA ASN A 145 -15.60 -1.98 -8.65
C ASN A 145 -15.16 -0.52 -8.40
N ASP A 146 -15.26 0.37 -9.39
CA ASP A 146 -14.93 1.79 -9.24
C ASP A 146 -15.99 2.58 -8.45
N LEU A 147 -17.17 1.99 -8.21
CA LEU A 147 -18.24 2.59 -7.43
C LEU A 147 -18.00 2.43 -5.93
N ASN A 148 -18.35 3.45 -5.15
CA ASN A 148 -18.43 3.32 -3.70
C ASN A 148 -19.72 2.57 -3.31
N TRP A 149 -19.61 1.29 -2.93
CA TRP A 149 -20.78 0.46 -2.60
C TRP A 149 -21.33 0.73 -1.20
N CYS A 150 -20.71 1.62 -0.42
CA CYS A 150 -21.33 2.23 0.76
C CYS A 150 -22.42 3.26 0.43
N MET A 151 -22.70 3.55 -0.86
CA MET A 151 -23.68 4.58 -1.26
C MET A 151 -25.11 4.34 -0.75
N ALA A 152 -25.44 3.13 -0.30
CA ALA A 152 -26.73 2.80 0.30
C ALA A 152 -26.68 2.61 1.83
N ASN A 153 -25.56 2.94 2.48
CA ASN A 153 -25.43 2.94 3.94
C ASN A 153 -25.88 4.29 4.52
N ALA A 154 -26.15 4.30 5.83
CA ALA A 154 -26.45 5.53 6.56
C ALA A 154 -25.27 6.53 6.53
N ASP A 155 -24.04 6.02 6.57
CA ASP A 155 -22.82 6.78 6.31
C ASP A 155 -22.08 6.10 5.14
N SER A 156 -21.89 6.86 4.06
CA SER A 156 -21.28 6.40 2.81
C SER A 156 -19.75 6.42 2.81
N ASN A 157 -19.11 6.73 3.94
CA ASN A 157 -17.65 6.69 4.06
C ASN A 157 -17.14 5.25 3.92
N TYR A 158 -16.31 5.02 2.91
CA TYR A 158 -15.65 3.75 2.64
C TYR A 158 -14.50 3.50 3.61
N HIS A 159 -14.46 2.31 4.23
CA HIS A 159 -13.34 1.89 5.10
C HIS A 159 -12.46 0.81 4.46
N CYS A 160 -13.05 -0.31 4.06
CA CYS A 160 -12.39 -1.48 3.47
C CYS A 160 -13.44 -2.36 2.78
N SER A 161 -13.02 -3.38 2.03
CA SER A 161 -13.92 -4.36 1.39
C SER A 161 -13.65 -5.78 1.90
N VAL A 162 -14.73 -6.55 2.07
CA VAL A 162 -14.69 -8.00 2.31
C VAL A 162 -14.94 -8.75 1.00
N SER A 163 -14.69 -10.06 0.99
CA SER A 163 -15.01 -10.97 -0.10
C SER A 163 -15.76 -12.18 0.45
N VAL A 164 -17.06 -12.27 0.16
CA VAL A 164 -17.97 -13.31 0.67
C VAL A 164 -18.33 -14.26 -0.46
N ILE A 165 -18.16 -15.57 -0.26
CA ILE A 165 -18.56 -16.58 -1.24
C ILE A 165 -20.09 -16.66 -1.24
N LEU A 166 -20.72 -16.41 -2.39
CA LEU A 166 -22.16 -16.62 -2.58
C LEU A 166 -22.47 -18.03 -3.07
N GLY A 167 -21.56 -18.63 -3.82
CA GLY A 167 -21.74 -19.97 -4.39
C GLY A 167 -20.73 -20.27 -5.48
N VAL A 168 -20.89 -21.45 -6.08
CA VAL A 168 -20.09 -21.87 -7.24
C VAL A 168 -20.71 -21.28 -8.50
N ALA A 169 -19.89 -20.77 -9.42
CA ALA A 169 -20.34 -20.37 -10.74
C ALA A 169 -20.59 -21.63 -11.59
N GLU A 170 -21.85 -21.99 -11.76
CA GLU A 170 -22.26 -23.02 -12.72
C GLU A 170 -22.25 -22.46 -14.15
N LYS A 171 -21.98 -23.33 -15.13
CA LYS A 171 -21.94 -22.98 -16.55
C LYS A 171 -23.32 -23.05 -17.19
#